data_AF-A0A7V3GTY1-F1
#
_entry.id   AF-A0A7V3GTY1-F1
#
_cell.length_a   1.000
_cell.length_b   1.000
_cell.length_c   1.000
_cell.angle_alpha   90.00
_cell.angle_beta   90.00
_cell.angle_gamma   90.00
#
_symmetry.space_group_name_H-M   'P 1'
#
loop_
_entity.id
_entity.type
_entity.pdbx_description
1 polymer ?
#
loop_
_entity_poly.entity_id
_entity_poly.type
_entity_poly.pdbx_seq_one_letter_code
_entity_poly.pdbx_strand_id
1 'polypeptide(L)'
;MKPPSFFLTGALVALLALVVLGAAALAQSSMSFDLSWHSVDGGGGESSSASYQLSGAIGQADAGSHASASFKLTGGFLQGTFPPGQPQTVADLTIANNAGSAQLTWSAITQDTAGNALANVTYNVYRAIGDPYFTPGAAYASGLTTTSYTDPDTTVLTDADNNAFYLVRAQASGREGDDSNRVGTFNFDLTPGAP
;
A
#
# COMPACT_ATOMS: atom_id res chain seq x y z
N MET A 1 43.30 -51.75 3.78
CA MET A 1 42.27 -52.71 4.21
C MET A 1 40.95 -52.29 3.57
N LYS A 2 40.41 -53.08 2.63
CA LYS A 2 39.14 -52.79 1.94
C LYS A 2 38.00 -53.11 2.91
N PRO A 3 37.07 -52.17 3.23
CA PRO A 3 35.95 -52.49 4.10
C PRO A 3 35.16 -53.66 3.50
N PRO A 4 34.67 -54.62 4.33
CA PRO A 4 33.94 -55.78 3.82
C PRO A 4 32.74 -55.30 3.00
N SER A 5 32.57 -55.84 1.79
CA SER A 5 31.50 -55.45 0.85
C SER A 5 30.09 -55.51 1.46
N PHE A 6 29.90 -56.32 2.50
CA PHE A 6 28.66 -56.41 3.28
C PHE A 6 28.20 -55.09 3.92
N PHE A 7 29.12 -54.21 4.33
CA PHE A 7 28.75 -52.95 5.00
C PHE A 7 28.22 -51.90 4.03
N LEU A 8 28.74 -51.85 2.79
CA LEU A 8 28.21 -50.95 1.76
C LEU A 8 26.82 -51.38 1.30
N THR A 9 26.56 -52.68 1.18
CA THR A 9 25.25 -53.19 0.78
C THR A 9 24.20 -52.90 1.87
N GLY A 10 24.55 -53.07 3.14
CA GLY A 10 23.66 -52.73 4.27
C GLY A 10 23.33 -51.23 4.34
N ALA A 11 24.32 -50.36 4.15
CA ALA A 11 24.10 -48.91 4.12
C ALA A 11 23.24 -48.46 2.94
N LEU A 12 23.43 -49.06 1.75
CA LEU A 12 22.61 -48.76 0.58
C LEU A 12 21.16 -49.21 0.75
N VAL A 13 20.91 -50.38 1.35
CA VAL A 13 19.55 -50.88 1.65
C VAL A 13 18.87 -49.99 2.69
N ALA A 14 19.60 -49.57 3.74
CA ALA A 14 19.06 -48.65 4.73
C ALA A 14 18.72 -47.28 4.14
N LEU A 15 19.57 -46.75 3.24
CA LEU A 15 19.31 -45.49 2.54
C LEU A 15 18.11 -45.60 1.59
N LEU A 16 18.00 -46.69 0.81
CA LEU A 16 16.83 -46.94 -0.04
C LEU A 16 15.54 -47.06 0.78
N ALA A 17 15.59 -47.76 1.92
CA ALA A 17 14.44 -47.86 2.82
C ALA A 17 14.02 -46.48 3.34
N LEU A 18 14.99 -45.63 3.71
CA LEU A 18 14.72 -44.26 4.18
C LEU A 18 14.12 -43.37 3.07
N VAL A 19 14.58 -43.53 1.83
CA VAL A 19 14.04 -42.79 0.66
C VAL A 19 12.62 -43.25 0.32
N VAL A 20 12.33 -44.56 0.42
CA VAL A 20 10.97 -45.10 0.21
C VAL A 20 10.02 -44.66 1.34
N LEU A 21 10.49 -44.58 2.57
CA LEU A 21 9.73 -44.07 3.73
C LEU A 21 9.49 -42.56 3.66
N GLY A 22 10.40 -41.78 3.06
CA GLY A 22 10.28 -40.32 2.91
C GLY A 22 9.38 -39.85 1.76
N ALA A 23 9.14 -40.69 0.75
CA ALA A 23 8.30 -40.36 -0.40
C ALA A 23 6.78 -40.45 -0.12
N ALA A 24 6.37 -40.90 1.06
CA ALA A 24 4.97 -41.02 1.46
C ALA A 24 4.38 -39.74 2.09
N ALA A 25 4.91 -38.56 1.76
CA ALA A 25 4.18 -37.30 1.97
C ALA A 25 3.09 -37.17 0.89
N LEU A 26 2.14 -38.10 0.90
CA LEU A 26 0.90 -38.01 0.13
C LEU A 26 0.13 -36.83 0.73
N ALA A 27 0.14 -35.69 0.05
CA ALA A 27 -0.79 -34.61 0.33
C ALA A 27 -2.21 -35.20 0.39
N GLN A 28 -2.92 -34.90 1.48
CA GLN A 28 -4.15 -35.53 1.94
C GLN A 28 -5.30 -35.44 0.92
N SER A 29 -5.32 -36.32 -0.08
CA SER A 29 -6.49 -36.63 -0.89
C SER A 29 -6.81 -38.11 -0.69
N SER A 30 -7.49 -38.40 0.41
CA SER A 30 -8.00 -39.75 0.68
C SER A 30 -9.22 -40.02 -0.20
N MET A 31 -9.30 -41.19 -0.85
CA MET A 31 -10.54 -41.66 -1.48
C MET A 31 -11.59 -42.13 -0.44
N SER A 32 -11.19 -42.27 0.83
CA SER A 32 -12.02 -42.78 1.92
C SER A 32 -12.43 -41.71 2.94
N PHE A 33 -11.87 -40.50 2.86
CA PHE A 33 -12.23 -39.38 3.74
C PHE A 33 -12.59 -38.19 2.87
N ASP A 34 -13.88 -37.85 2.89
CA ASP A 34 -14.43 -36.69 2.22
C ASP A 34 -14.28 -35.44 3.11
N LEU A 35 -13.51 -34.47 2.63
CA LEU A 35 -13.39 -33.12 3.21
C LEU A 35 -14.32 -32.13 2.49
N SER A 36 -15.45 -32.60 1.93
CA SER A 36 -16.47 -31.77 1.26
C SER A 36 -17.06 -30.69 2.14
N TRP A 37 -16.98 -30.86 3.46
CA TRP A 37 -17.44 -29.88 4.42
C TRP A 37 -16.33 -29.54 5.41
N HIS A 38 -16.27 -28.26 5.73
CA HIS A 38 -15.43 -27.69 6.77
C HIS A 38 -16.27 -26.65 7.52
N SER A 39 -16.05 -26.51 8.81
CA SER A 39 -16.55 -25.38 9.58
C SER A 39 -15.40 -24.40 9.81
N VAL A 40 -15.70 -23.11 9.71
CA VAL A 40 -14.80 -22.05 10.13
C VAL A 40 -15.29 -21.62 11.52
N ASP A 41 -14.69 -22.22 12.55
CA ASP A 41 -15.12 -22.05 13.95
C ASP A 41 -14.68 -20.69 14.53
N GLY A 42 -13.96 -19.89 13.75
CA GLY A 42 -13.57 -18.51 14.06
C GLY A 42 -13.01 -17.80 12.83
N GLY A 43 -13.20 -16.49 12.75
CA GLY A 43 -12.69 -15.70 11.65
C GLY A 43 -12.81 -14.20 11.86
N GLY A 44 -11.78 -13.46 11.42
CA GLY A 44 -11.63 -12.04 11.74
C GLY A 44 -11.39 -11.75 13.23
N GLY A 45 -11.45 -10.49 13.60
CA GLY A 45 -11.28 -9.99 14.97
C GLY A 45 -10.06 -9.09 15.15
N GLU A 46 -9.98 -8.47 16.33
CA GLU A 46 -8.83 -7.63 16.71
C GLU A 46 -7.72 -8.47 17.33
N SER A 47 -6.51 -8.31 16.79
CA SER A 47 -5.25 -8.75 17.37
C SER A 47 -4.46 -7.52 17.81
N SER A 48 -3.97 -7.50 19.05
CA SER A 48 -3.27 -6.34 19.60
C SER A 48 -1.92 -6.69 20.21
N SER A 49 -1.04 -5.69 20.19
CA SER A 49 0.22 -5.64 20.94
C SER A 49 0.29 -4.28 21.67
N ALA A 50 1.39 -4.03 22.39
CA ALA A 50 1.59 -2.74 23.05
C ALA A 50 1.62 -1.54 22.07
N SER A 51 1.97 -1.77 20.80
CA SER A 51 2.20 -0.71 19.82
C SER A 51 1.25 -0.74 18.62
N TYR A 52 0.56 -1.85 18.38
CA TYR A 52 -0.24 -2.06 17.18
C TYR A 52 -1.53 -2.81 17.48
N GLN A 53 -2.59 -2.43 16.78
CA GLN A 53 -3.82 -3.18 16.65
C GLN A 53 -4.05 -3.53 15.19
N LEU A 54 -4.42 -4.78 14.93
CA LEU A 54 -4.79 -5.32 13.63
C LEU A 54 -6.21 -5.84 13.72
N SER A 55 -7.13 -5.29 12.94
CA SER A 55 -8.49 -5.81 12.79
C SER A 55 -8.58 -6.56 11.47
N GLY A 56 -8.95 -7.83 11.53
CA GLY A 56 -9.18 -8.68 10.36
C GLY A 56 -10.64 -9.07 10.22
N ALA A 57 -11.05 -9.46 9.01
CA ALA A 57 -12.33 -10.11 8.76
C ALA A 57 -12.10 -11.36 7.88
N ILE A 58 -12.89 -12.41 8.11
CA ILE A 58 -12.96 -13.59 7.25
C ILE A 58 -14.40 -13.76 6.81
N GLY A 59 -14.61 -14.08 5.53
CA GLY A 59 -15.95 -14.33 4.98
C GLY A 59 -16.79 -13.07 4.71
N GLN A 60 -16.18 -11.92 4.42
CA GLN A 60 -16.94 -10.72 4.04
C GLN A 60 -17.70 -10.96 2.73
N ALA A 61 -18.97 -10.52 2.69
CA ALA A 61 -19.74 -10.47 1.46
C ALA A 61 -19.07 -9.51 0.46
N ASP A 62 -19.21 -9.80 -0.84
CA ASP A 62 -18.68 -8.94 -1.90
C ASP A 62 -19.07 -7.47 -1.70
N ALA A 63 -18.19 -6.55 -2.08
CA ALA A 63 -18.48 -5.13 -1.99
C ALA A 63 -19.70 -4.78 -2.86
N GLY A 64 -20.70 -4.12 -2.26
CA GLY A 64 -21.90 -3.70 -2.98
C GLY A 64 -23.19 -3.87 -2.18
N SER A 65 -24.31 -3.52 -2.82
CA SER A 65 -25.64 -3.67 -2.23
C SER A 65 -26.19 -5.06 -2.52
N HIS A 66 -26.48 -5.80 -1.45
CA HIS A 66 -27.13 -7.10 -1.47
C HIS A 66 -28.54 -6.95 -0.92
N ALA A 67 -29.50 -7.62 -1.55
CA ALA A 67 -30.89 -7.53 -1.13
C ALA A 67 -31.64 -8.84 -1.32
N SER A 68 -32.61 -9.07 -0.46
CA SER A 68 -33.68 -10.06 -0.60
C SER A 68 -35.03 -9.34 -0.55
N ALA A 69 -36.13 -10.09 -0.66
CA ALA A 69 -37.48 -9.53 -0.54
C ALA A 69 -37.73 -8.82 0.81
N SER A 70 -37.01 -9.19 1.86
CA SER A 70 -37.25 -8.71 3.23
C SER A 70 -36.07 -7.96 3.85
N PHE A 71 -34.87 -8.08 3.30
CA PHE A 71 -33.66 -7.52 3.90
C PHE A 71 -32.75 -6.88 2.86
N LYS A 72 -32.07 -5.80 3.25
CA LYS A 72 -30.97 -5.20 2.51
C LYS A 72 -29.72 -5.20 3.37
N LEU A 73 -28.59 -5.54 2.77
CA LEU A 73 -27.27 -5.53 3.36
C LEU A 73 -26.32 -4.80 2.40
N THR A 74 -25.44 -3.96 2.92
CA THR A 74 -24.33 -3.44 2.14
C THR A 74 -23.06 -4.17 2.57
N GLY A 75 -22.48 -4.93 1.64
CA GLY A 75 -21.16 -5.54 1.81
C GLY A 75 -20.05 -4.55 1.43
N GLY A 76 -18.86 -4.76 1.97
CA GLY A 76 -17.71 -3.88 1.75
C GLY A 76 -16.49 -4.33 2.54
N PHE A 77 -15.38 -3.63 2.34
CA PHE A 77 -14.11 -3.88 3.03
C PHE A 77 -14.12 -3.30 4.44
N LEU A 78 -13.35 -3.88 5.36
CA LEU A 78 -13.04 -3.24 6.63
C LEU A 78 -12.39 -1.87 6.37
N GLN A 79 -13.03 -0.81 6.86
CA GLN A 79 -12.38 0.49 6.96
C GLN A 79 -11.48 0.47 8.19
N GLY A 80 -10.23 0.90 8.04
CA GLY A 80 -9.34 1.07 9.19
C GLY A 80 -10.01 1.96 10.24
N THR A 81 -9.93 1.59 11.51
CA THR A 81 -10.21 2.54 12.60
C THR A 81 -9.08 3.55 12.61
N PHE A 82 -9.22 4.57 11.76
CA PHE A 82 -8.31 5.69 11.80
C PHE A 82 -8.63 6.49 13.05
N PRO A 83 -7.62 6.82 13.86
CA PRO A 83 -7.85 7.60 15.06
C PRO A 83 -8.48 8.95 14.69
N PRO A 84 -9.54 9.38 15.40
CA PRO A 84 -10.25 10.61 15.07
C PRO A 84 -9.28 11.80 15.01
N GLY A 85 -9.52 12.66 14.02
CA GLY A 85 -8.69 13.82 13.74
C GLY A 85 -7.58 13.62 12.71
N GLN A 86 -7.35 12.40 12.16
CA GLN A 86 -6.46 12.23 11.01
C GLN A 86 -7.14 12.76 9.73
N PRO A 87 -6.56 13.74 9.02
CA PRO A 87 -7.13 14.25 7.76
C PRO A 87 -7.31 13.17 6.70
N GLN A 88 -8.39 13.27 5.92
CA GLN A 88 -8.53 12.50 4.69
C GLN A 88 -7.38 12.78 3.72
N THR A 89 -7.05 11.77 2.93
CA THR A 89 -6.05 11.86 1.88
C THR A 89 -6.49 12.83 0.78
N VAL A 90 -5.54 13.64 0.31
CA VAL A 90 -5.72 14.45 -0.91
C VAL A 90 -5.69 13.51 -2.12
N ALA A 91 -6.82 13.37 -2.82
CA ALA A 91 -6.96 12.41 -3.90
C ALA A 91 -6.69 12.97 -5.31
N ASP A 92 -6.63 14.30 -5.44
CA ASP A 92 -6.68 15.03 -6.70
C ASP A 92 -5.53 16.04 -6.84
N LEU A 93 -4.35 15.73 -6.30
CA LEU A 93 -3.16 16.55 -6.51
C LEU A 93 -2.87 16.63 -8.01
N THR A 94 -2.72 17.83 -8.53
CA THR A 94 -2.37 18.13 -9.92
C THR A 94 -1.15 19.04 -9.97
N ILE A 95 -0.44 18.99 -11.09
CA ILE A 95 0.68 19.88 -11.42
C ILE A 95 0.43 20.51 -12.80
N ALA A 96 0.72 21.80 -12.92
CA ALA A 96 0.64 22.54 -14.19
C ALA A 96 1.82 23.52 -14.31
N ASN A 97 2.19 23.85 -15.54
CA ASN A 97 3.09 24.98 -15.78
C ASN A 97 2.32 26.29 -15.61
N ASN A 98 2.77 27.14 -14.70
CA ASN A 98 2.26 28.49 -14.50
C ASN A 98 3.40 29.49 -14.68
N ALA A 99 3.46 30.13 -15.85
CA ALA A 99 4.47 31.13 -16.19
C ALA A 99 5.94 30.67 -15.98
N GLY A 100 6.23 29.38 -16.23
CA GLY A 100 7.57 28.80 -16.08
C GLY A 100 7.86 28.23 -14.70
N SER A 101 6.88 28.21 -13.78
CA SER A 101 6.98 27.54 -12.49
C SER A 101 6.00 26.37 -12.39
N ALA A 102 6.39 25.32 -11.65
CA ALA A 102 5.50 24.21 -11.33
C ALA A 102 4.44 24.65 -10.31
N GLN A 103 3.18 24.71 -10.73
CA GLN A 103 2.03 25.01 -9.88
C GLN A 103 1.34 23.72 -9.48
N LEU A 104 1.33 23.44 -8.18
CA LEU A 104 0.55 22.37 -7.57
C LEU A 104 -0.82 22.91 -7.12
N THR A 105 -1.87 22.11 -7.34
CA THR A 105 -3.25 22.41 -6.90
C THR A 105 -3.95 21.14 -6.46
N TRP A 106 -4.80 21.23 -5.43
CA TRP A 106 -5.59 20.11 -4.89
C TRP A 106 -6.92 20.60 -4.30
N SER A 107 -7.83 19.69 -3.95
CA SER A 107 -9.07 20.03 -3.24
C SER A 107 -8.87 20.21 -1.73
N ALA A 108 -9.68 21.06 -1.12
CA ALA A 108 -9.65 21.28 0.33
C ALA A 108 -10.14 20.03 1.08
N ILE A 109 -9.34 19.56 2.04
CA ILE A 109 -9.75 18.56 3.01
C ILE A 109 -10.56 19.24 4.11
N THR A 110 -11.77 18.72 4.36
CA THR A 110 -12.71 19.26 5.35
C THR A 110 -13.13 18.24 6.40
N GLN A 111 -12.72 16.98 6.25
CA GLN A 111 -13.11 15.88 7.12
C GLN A 111 -11.92 15.00 7.48
N ASP A 112 -12.03 14.33 8.62
CA ASP A 112 -11.15 13.25 8.99
C ASP A 112 -11.55 11.95 8.28
N THR A 113 -10.70 10.95 8.37
CA THR A 113 -10.92 9.61 7.82
C THR A 113 -12.15 8.88 8.40
N ALA A 114 -12.71 9.36 9.52
CA ALA A 114 -13.95 8.85 10.11
C ALA A 114 -15.20 9.67 9.68
N GLY A 115 -15.04 10.70 8.85
CA GLY A 115 -16.12 11.56 8.36
C GLY A 115 -16.47 12.73 9.29
N ASN A 116 -15.71 12.96 10.35
CA ASN A 116 -15.92 14.11 11.23
C ASN A 116 -15.33 15.37 10.60
N ALA A 117 -15.98 16.51 10.78
CA ALA A 117 -15.47 17.78 10.27
C ALA A 117 -14.13 18.17 10.93
N LEU A 118 -13.21 18.69 10.12
CA LEU A 118 -11.92 19.23 10.55
C LEU A 118 -11.88 20.75 10.41
N ALA A 119 -11.15 21.39 11.33
CA ALA A 119 -10.86 22.81 11.30
C ALA A 119 -9.35 23.05 11.24
N ASN A 120 -8.96 24.23 10.73
CA ASN A 120 -7.55 24.65 10.65
C ASN A 120 -6.65 23.65 9.92
N VAL A 121 -7.16 23.06 8.83
CA VAL A 121 -6.38 22.14 8.01
C VAL A 121 -5.27 22.92 7.32
N THR A 122 -4.04 22.43 7.46
CA THR A 122 -2.87 22.91 6.74
C THR A 122 -2.32 21.81 5.84
N TYR A 123 -1.40 22.16 4.93
CA TYR A 123 -0.81 21.22 4.00
C TYR A 123 0.72 21.30 4.03
N ASN A 124 1.34 20.13 3.92
CA ASN A 124 2.76 19.96 3.69
C ASN A 124 2.98 19.42 2.28
N VAL A 125 3.90 20.05 1.56
CA VAL A 125 4.36 19.61 0.25
C VAL A 125 5.71 18.92 0.44
N TYR A 126 5.86 17.75 -0.16
CA TYR A 126 7.12 17.02 -0.21
C TYR A 126 7.59 16.94 -1.65
N ARG A 127 8.90 16.97 -1.83
CA ARG A 127 9.55 16.94 -3.14
C ARG A 127 10.76 16.02 -3.12
N ALA A 128 10.94 15.25 -4.19
CA ALA A 128 12.19 14.57 -4.50
C ALA A 128 12.57 14.80 -5.97
N ILE A 129 13.85 14.67 -6.26
CA ILE A 129 14.42 14.80 -7.61
C ILE A 129 14.91 13.42 -8.03
N GLY A 130 14.51 12.96 -9.21
CA GLY A 130 14.93 11.67 -9.78
C GLY A 130 14.37 10.43 -9.09
N ASP A 131 13.59 10.57 -8.00
CA ASP A 131 12.98 9.47 -7.26
C ASP A 131 11.44 9.60 -7.22
N PRO A 132 10.71 8.95 -8.14
CA PRO A 132 9.25 9.00 -8.17
C PRO A 132 8.58 8.31 -6.98
N TYR A 133 9.27 7.41 -6.28
CA TYR A 133 8.70 6.61 -5.20
C TYR A 133 9.36 6.92 -3.85
N PHE A 134 9.88 8.14 -3.72
CA PHE A 134 10.53 8.60 -2.51
C PHE A 134 9.63 8.45 -1.29
N THR A 135 10.26 8.18 -0.15
CA THR A 135 9.61 8.21 1.16
C THR A 135 9.69 9.64 1.72
N PRO A 136 8.56 10.28 2.03
CA PRO A 136 8.56 11.64 2.59
C PRO A 136 9.40 11.77 3.86
N GLY A 137 10.39 12.68 3.80
CA GLY A 137 11.22 13.06 4.94
C GLY A 137 10.77 14.41 5.53
N ALA A 138 11.66 15.39 5.53
CA ALA A 138 11.29 16.77 5.86
C ALA A 138 10.39 17.36 4.76
N ALA A 139 9.36 18.11 5.16
CA ALA A 139 8.51 18.82 4.21
C ALA A 139 9.31 19.89 3.47
N TYR A 140 9.13 19.97 2.15
CA TYR A 140 9.73 20.99 1.31
C TYR A 140 9.06 22.36 1.56
N ALA A 141 7.73 22.36 1.71
CA ALA A 141 6.96 23.47 2.25
C ALA A 141 5.98 22.94 3.29
N SER A 142 5.76 23.68 4.38
CA SER A 142 4.91 23.24 5.48
C SER A 142 3.94 24.32 5.94
N GLY A 143 2.84 23.87 6.56
CA GLY A 143 1.87 24.79 7.17
C GLY A 143 1.08 25.64 6.18
N LEU A 144 0.95 25.20 4.92
CA LEU A 144 0.21 25.94 3.90
C LEU A 144 -1.28 25.94 4.25
N THR A 145 -1.92 27.11 4.22
CA THR A 145 -3.37 27.26 4.47
C THR A 145 -4.19 27.31 3.18
N THR A 146 -3.51 27.41 2.03
CA THR A 146 -4.11 27.41 0.70
C THR A 146 -4.05 26.03 0.06
N THR A 147 -4.90 25.79 -0.92
CA THR A 147 -4.96 24.53 -1.68
C THR A 147 -4.12 24.58 -2.96
N SER A 148 -3.08 25.40 -2.95
CA SER A 148 -2.16 25.57 -4.06
C SER A 148 -0.77 25.93 -3.55
N TYR A 149 0.25 25.48 -4.26
CA TYR A 149 1.65 25.80 -4.00
C TYR A 149 2.42 25.97 -5.31
N THR A 150 3.23 27.02 -5.41
CA THR A 150 4.11 27.24 -6.57
C THR A 150 5.53 26.88 -6.15
N ASP A 151 6.16 25.95 -6.86
CA ASP A 151 7.56 25.63 -6.62
C ASP A 151 8.43 26.84 -7.00
N PRO A 152 9.23 27.40 -6.07
CA PRO A 152 10.12 28.51 -6.38
C PRO A 152 11.28 28.10 -7.29
N ASP A 153 11.59 26.81 -7.38
CA ASP A 153 12.58 26.28 -8.29
C ASP A 153 11.99 26.18 -9.71
N THR A 154 12.38 27.12 -10.56
CA THR A 154 11.93 27.16 -11.97
C THR A 154 12.62 26.13 -12.86
N THR A 155 13.70 25.50 -12.38
CA THR A 155 14.48 24.54 -13.18
C THR A 155 13.78 23.19 -13.31
N VAL A 156 12.85 22.87 -12.42
CA VAL A 156 12.10 21.61 -12.42
C VAL A 156 11.27 21.40 -13.70
N LEU A 157 10.99 22.46 -14.46
CA LEU A 157 10.27 22.41 -15.73
C LEU A 157 11.18 22.47 -16.97
N THR A 158 12.49 22.59 -16.79
CA THR A 158 13.45 22.73 -17.90
C THR A 158 14.58 21.73 -17.85
N ASP A 159 14.85 21.12 -16.69
CA ASP A 159 15.90 20.11 -16.55
C ASP A 159 15.40 18.74 -17.03
N ALA A 160 15.98 18.27 -18.14
CA ALA A 160 15.69 16.98 -18.77
C ALA A 160 16.25 15.77 -18.01
N ASP A 161 17.27 15.98 -17.17
CA ASP A 161 17.94 14.93 -16.43
C ASP A 161 17.34 14.77 -15.01
N ASN A 162 16.79 15.85 -14.45
CA ASN A 162 16.33 15.92 -13.08
C ASN A 162 14.83 16.22 -12.96
N ASN A 163 14.02 15.19 -13.24
CA ASN A 163 12.58 15.23 -13.03
C ASN A 163 12.23 15.39 -11.55
N ALA A 164 11.32 16.32 -11.23
CA ALA A 164 10.86 16.55 -9.87
C ALA A 164 9.54 15.83 -9.61
N PHE A 165 9.41 15.20 -8.44
CA PHE A 165 8.23 14.47 -8.00
C PHE A 165 7.71 15.04 -6.69
N TYR A 166 6.39 15.09 -6.58
CA TYR A 166 5.68 15.75 -5.49
C TYR A 166 4.56 14.90 -4.94
N LEU A 167 4.30 15.09 -3.66
CA LEU A 167 3.07 14.70 -3.00
C LEU A 167 2.73 15.71 -1.91
N VAL A 168 1.48 15.68 -1.46
CA VAL A 168 0.96 16.55 -0.42
C VAL A 168 0.35 15.71 0.69
N ARG A 169 0.55 16.13 1.94
CA ARG A 169 -0.18 15.60 3.10
C ARG A 169 -0.94 16.74 3.77
N ALA A 170 -2.19 16.48 4.11
CA ALA A 170 -2.97 17.38 4.95
C ALA A 170 -2.60 17.18 6.43
N GLN A 171 -2.69 18.24 7.23
CA GLN A 171 -2.47 18.21 8.67
C GLN A 171 -3.63 18.89 9.38
N ALA A 172 -4.13 18.26 10.45
CA ALA A 172 -5.14 18.83 11.33
C ALA A 172 -5.04 18.21 12.72
N SER A 173 -5.43 18.96 13.76
CA SER A 173 -5.48 18.46 15.13
C SER A 173 -4.18 17.77 15.61
N GLY A 174 -3.02 18.25 15.15
CA GLY A 174 -1.71 17.66 15.47
C GLY A 174 -1.41 16.32 14.79
N ARG A 175 -2.25 15.88 13.85
CA ARG A 175 -2.07 14.67 13.05
C ARG A 175 -1.83 15.02 11.58
N GLU A 176 -0.99 14.23 10.93
CA GLU A 176 -0.78 14.28 9.50
C GLU A 176 -1.56 13.15 8.82
N GLY A 177 -2.18 13.44 7.68
CA GLY A 177 -2.89 12.49 6.84
C GLY A 177 -1.94 11.68 5.95
N ASP A 178 -2.51 10.76 5.18
CA ASP A 178 -1.73 9.91 4.28
C ASP A 178 -1.24 10.67 3.03
N ASP A 179 -0.30 10.06 2.31
CA ASP A 179 0.22 10.56 1.04
C ASP A 179 -0.90 10.76 0.02
N SER A 180 -0.91 11.92 -0.64
CA SER A 180 -1.69 12.09 -1.87
C SER A 180 -1.26 11.15 -3.00
N ASN A 181 -2.01 11.17 -4.10
CA ASN A 181 -1.45 10.75 -5.38
C ASN A 181 -0.16 11.55 -5.68
N ARG A 182 0.76 10.95 -6.44
CA ARG A 182 2.03 11.58 -6.82
C ARG A 182 1.89 12.27 -8.16
N VAL A 183 2.55 13.41 -8.30
CA VAL A 183 2.68 14.16 -9.55
C VAL A 183 4.14 14.48 -9.79
N GLY A 184 4.53 14.74 -11.03
CA GLY A 184 5.90 15.11 -11.33
C GLY A 184 6.04 15.86 -12.64
N THR A 185 7.21 16.44 -12.83
CA THR A 185 7.63 17.07 -14.07
C THR A 185 8.42 16.04 -14.88
N PHE A 186 8.20 16.02 -16.21
CA PHE A 186 8.93 15.14 -17.12
C PHE A 186 9.41 15.97 -18.29
N ASN A 187 10.71 16.20 -18.34
CA ASN A 187 11.35 16.95 -19.41
C ASN A 187 12.23 15.97 -20.23
N PHE A 188 12.31 16.19 -21.53
CA PHE A 188 13.18 15.41 -22.41
C PHE A 188 13.67 16.29 -23.55
N ASP A 189 14.94 16.14 -23.90
CA ASP A 189 15.50 16.78 -25.07
C ASP A 189 15.17 15.98 -26.34
N LEU A 190 14.69 16.68 -27.37
CA LEU A 190 14.56 16.11 -28.69
C LEU A 190 15.88 16.29 -29.44
N THR A 191 16.62 15.20 -29.63
CA THR A 191 17.80 15.20 -30.51
C THR A 191 17.37 14.89 -31.95
N PRO A 192 17.65 15.77 -32.93
CA PRO A 192 17.40 15.46 -34.33
C PRO A 192 18.25 14.26 -34.76
N GLY A 193 17.65 13.32 -35.48
CA GLY A 193 18.38 12.19 -36.07
C GLY A 193 19.47 12.69 -37.02
N ALA A 194 20.64 12.05 -36.98
CA ALA A 194 21.70 12.30 -37.94
C ALA A 194 21.17 12.08 -39.38
N PRO A 195 21.53 12.94 -40.34
CA PRO A 195 21.03 12.89 -41.71
C PRO A 195 21.39 11.59 -42.44
#